data_AF-A0A5C7AHW2-F1
#
_entry.id   AF-A0A5C7AHW2-F1
#
_cell.length_a   1.000
_cell.length_b   1.000
_cell.length_c   1.000
_cell.angle_alpha   90.00
_cell.angle_beta   90.00
_cell.angle_gamma   90.00
#
_symmetry.space_group_name_H-M   'P 1'
#
loop_
_entity.id
_entity.type
_entity.pdbx_description
1 polymer ?
#
loop_
_entity_poly.entity_id
_entity_poly.type
_entity_poly.pdbx_seq_one_letter_code
_entity_poly.pdbx_strand_id
1 'polypeptide(L)'
;MKTICILLLALISFKNTNTTQDLKTAKAIFDGYEDGTYYFTDSEDDEKYYSFEKIDESILKTYDLTSKKYDGKVFNITYKIESEKDEFDEYYDVWVIVKVALL
;
A
#
# COMPACT_ATOMS: atom_id res chain seq x y z
N MET A 1 -27.15 23.87 52.37
CA MET A 1 -26.93 22.74 51.43
C MET A 1 -27.79 22.98 50.21
N LYS A 2 -27.30 22.62 49.00
CA LYS A 2 -27.91 22.78 47.65
C LYS A 2 -27.30 23.96 46.89
N THR A 3 -26.70 23.88 45.70
CA THR A 3 -26.30 22.75 44.84
C THR A 3 -25.23 23.36 43.92
N ILE A 4 -24.00 22.82 43.90
CA ILE A 4 -22.96 23.27 42.96
C ILE A 4 -23.19 22.52 41.65
N CYS A 5 -23.50 23.26 40.58
CA CYS A 5 -23.58 22.72 39.22
C CYS A 5 -22.16 22.66 38.63
N ILE A 6 -21.54 21.47 38.64
CA ILE A 6 -20.29 21.24 37.92
C ILE A 6 -20.66 20.85 36.49
N LEU A 7 -20.57 21.82 35.58
CA LEU A 7 -20.58 21.60 34.13
C LEU A 7 -19.31 20.83 33.76
N LEU A 8 -19.46 19.52 33.54
CA LEU A 8 -18.43 18.68 32.95
C LEU A 8 -18.40 18.98 31.44
N LEU A 9 -17.54 19.90 31.01
CA LEU A 9 -17.20 20.05 29.59
C LEU A 9 -16.38 18.82 29.19
N ALA A 10 -17.04 17.79 28.66
CA ALA A 10 -16.37 16.75 27.91
C ALA A 10 -15.82 17.39 26.63
N LEU A 11 -14.53 17.73 26.65
CA LEU A 11 -13.78 18.06 25.44
C LEU A 11 -13.73 16.78 24.60
N ILE A 12 -14.67 16.66 23.66
CA ILE A 12 -14.61 15.64 22.62
C ILE A 12 -13.44 16.05 21.73
N SER A 13 -12.26 15.49 22.01
CA SER A 13 -11.13 15.55 21.10
C SER A 13 -11.52 14.80 19.83
N PHE A 14 -12.04 15.54 18.84
CA PHE A 14 -12.11 15.07 17.46
C PHE A 14 -10.69 14.78 17.02
N LYS A 15 -10.26 13.52 17.13
CA LYS A 15 -9.10 13.03 16.39
C LYS A 15 -9.51 13.08 14.93
N ASN A 16 -9.01 14.09 14.23
CA ASN A 16 -9.06 14.13 12.78
C ASN A 16 -8.29 12.90 12.27
N THR A 17 -8.99 11.83 11.94
CA THR A 17 -8.39 10.68 11.26
C THR A 17 -8.15 11.11 9.83
N ASN A 18 -7.06 11.85 9.61
CA ASN A 18 -6.41 11.82 8.32
C ASN A 18 -6.08 10.34 8.09
N THR A 19 -6.89 9.65 7.29
CA THR A 19 -6.70 8.26 6.90
C THR A 19 -5.49 8.17 5.97
N THR A 20 -4.30 8.49 6.48
CA THR A 20 -3.05 8.01 5.89
C THR A 20 -3.06 6.50 6.11
N GLN A 21 -3.49 5.74 5.11
CA GLN A 21 -3.22 4.31 5.08
C GLN A 21 -1.72 4.12 5.29
N ASP A 22 -1.35 3.23 6.21
CA ASP A 22 0.05 3.01 6.59
C ASP A 22 0.85 2.57 5.37
N LEU A 23 1.78 3.42 4.93
CA LEU A 23 2.72 3.11 3.85
C LEU A 23 3.77 2.13 4.37
N LYS A 24 4.04 1.09 3.61
CA LYS A 24 5.07 0.08 3.87
C LYS A 24 6.15 0.17 2.81
N THR A 25 7.35 -0.29 3.15
CA THR A 25 8.49 -0.36 2.21
C THR A 25 9.10 -1.75 2.18
N ALA A 26 9.56 -2.17 1.00
CA ALA A 26 10.23 -3.45 0.78
C ALA A 26 11.35 -3.28 -0.27
N LYS A 27 12.48 -3.93 -0.04
CA LYS A 27 13.54 -4.08 -1.05
C LYS A 27 13.36 -5.44 -1.71
N ALA A 28 13.05 -5.47 -3.00
CA ALA A 28 12.65 -6.70 -3.67
C ALA A 28 13.09 -6.72 -5.14
N ILE A 29 13.31 -7.93 -5.65
CA ILE A 29 13.64 -8.23 -7.04
C ILE A 29 12.33 -8.29 -7.83
N PHE A 30 12.25 -7.61 -8.97
CA PHE A 30 11.08 -7.67 -9.84
C PHE A 30 11.11 -8.95 -10.67
N ASP A 31 10.10 -9.80 -10.50
CA ASP A 31 10.03 -11.11 -11.16
C ASP A 31 9.23 -11.04 -12.47
N GLY A 32 8.36 -10.04 -12.61
CA GLY A 32 7.64 -9.76 -13.83
C GLY A 32 6.21 -9.29 -13.60
N TYR A 33 5.51 -9.06 -14.71
CA TYR A 33 4.10 -8.73 -14.76
C TYR A 33 3.35 -9.81 -15.54
N GLU A 34 2.32 -10.39 -14.92
CA GLU A 34 1.47 -11.44 -15.49
C GLU A 34 0.04 -11.28 -14.97
N ASP A 35 -0.95 -11.47 -15.84
CA ASP A 35 -2.39 -11.42 -15.52
C ASP A 35 -2.82 -10.21 -14.66
N GLY A 36 -2.25 -9.02 -14.93
CA GLY A 36 -2.61 -7.81 -14.19
C GLY A 36 -1.83 -7.57 -12.90
N THR A 37 -0.97 -8.50 -12.49
CA THR A 37 -0.29 -8.50 -11.19
C THR A 37 1.21 -8.29 -11.35
N TYR A 38 1.79 -7.46 -10.46
CA TYR A 38 3.23 -7.23 -10.39
C TYR A 38 3.85 -8.11 -9.31
N TYR A 39 4.79 -8.97 -9.69
CA TYR A 39 5.42 -9.94 -8.81
C TYR A 39 6.83 -9.51 -8.41
N PHE A 40 7.12 -9.68 -7.12
CA PHE A 40 8.44 -9.44 -6.57
C PHE A 40 8.81 -10.47 -5.52
N THR A 41 10.10 -10.76 -5.41
CA THR A 41 10.69 -11.60 -4.35
C THR A 41 11.55 -10.71 -3.46
N ASP A 42 11.44 -10.83 -2.14
CA ASP A 42 12.25 -10.05 -1.20
C ASP A 42 13.74 -10.24 -1.49
N SER A 43 14.51 -9.16 -1.49
CA SER A 43 15.91 -9.23 -1.94
C SER A 43 16.84 -9.96 -0.96
N GLU A 44 16.41 -10.13 0.28
CA GLU A 44 17.19 -10.77 1.35
C GLU A 44 16.59 -12.12 1.80
N ASP A 45 15.38 -12.45 1.37
CA ASP A 45 14.62 -13.65 1.74
C ASP A 45 13.86 -14.19 0.52
N ASP A 46 14.40 -15.21 -0.13
CA ASP A 46 13.87 -15.76 -1.38
C ASP A 46 12.59 -16.60 -1.22
N GLU A 47 12.17 -16.86 0.03
CA GLU A 47 10.90 -17.50 0.37
C GLU A 47 9.76 -16.47 0.55
N LYS A 48 10.09 -15.17 0.55
CA LYS A 48 9.12 -14.10 0.78
C LYS A 48 8.76 -13.38 -0.52
N TYR A 49 7.50 -13.53 -0.92
CA TYR A 49 6.96 -12.97 -2.15
C TYR A 49 5.98 -11.81 -1.90
N TYR A 50 5.92 -10.88 -2.85
CA TYR A 50 4.96 -9.80 -2.92
C TYR A 50 4.22 -9.85 -4.26
N SER A 51 2.89 -9.77 -4.20
CA SER A 51 2.01 -9.59 -5.35
C SER A 51 1.26 -8.28 -5.18
N PHE A 52 1.31 -7.43 -6.21
CA PHE A 52 0.58 -6.16 -6.22
C PHE A 52 -0.42 -6.15 -7.36
N GLU A 53 -1.69 -5.94 -7.04
CA GLU A 53 -2.78 -5.89 -8.02
C GLU A 53 -2.85 -4.52 -8.71
N LYS A 54 -2.30 -3.47 -8.08
CA LYS A 54 -2.32 -2.11 -8.62
C LYS A 54 -0.99 -1.39 -8.46
N ILE A 55 -0.77 -0.43 -9.34
CA ILE A 55 0.35 0.51 -9.30
C ILE A 55 -0.16 1.90 -9.64
N ASP A 56 0.39 2.93 -9.00
CA ASP A 56 0.20 4.31 -9.45
C ASP A 56 0.74 4.45 -10.88
N GLU A 57 -0.15 4.72 -11.84
CA GLU A 57 0.17 4.79 -13.27
C GLU A 57 1.25 5.83 -13.61
N SER A 58 1.48 6.83 -12.74
CA SER A 58 2.58 7.79 -12.93
C SER A 58 3.96 7.12 -12.90
N ILE A 59 4.08 5.99 -12.20
CA ILE A 59 5.32 5.19 -12.12
C ILE A 59 5.63 4.55 -13.47
N LEU A 60 4.60 4.06 -14.18
CA LEU A 60 4.75 3.36 -15.46
C LEU A 60 5.32 4.26 -16.57
N LYS A 61 5.21 5.58 -16.41
CA LYS A 61 5.85 6.56 -17.31
C LYS A 61 7.38 6.57 -17.21
N THR A 62 7.92 6.15 -16.06
CA THR A 62 9.36 6.13 -15.78
C THR A 62 9.93 4.71 -15.83
N TYR A 63 9.18 3.76 -15.26
CA TYR A 63 9.54 2.36 -15.18
C TYR A 63 8.37 1.55 -15.77
N ASP A 64 8.45 1.21 -17.06
CA ASP A 64 7.49 0.32 -17.68
C ASP A 64 7.70 -1.12 -17.17
N LEU A 65 7.10 -1.41 -16.02
CA LEU A 65 7.10 -2.70 -15.35
C LEU A 65 6.15 -3.71 -16.01
N THR A 66 5.40 -3.33 -17.05
CA THR A 66 4.60 -4.28 -17.84
C THR A 66 5.45 -4.97 -18.92
N SER A 67 6.61 -4.40 -19.24
CA SER A 67 7.61 -4.96 -20.14
C SER A 67 8.62 -5.83 -19.40
N LYS A 68 9.33 -6.69 -20.14
CA LYS A 68 10.43 -7.55 -19.64
C LYS A 68 11.73 -6.81 -19.32
N LYS A 69 11.77 -5.48 -19.46
CA LYS A 69 13.00 -4.67 -19.34
C LYS A 69 13.59 -4.68 -17.94
N TYR A 70 12.74 -4.81 -16.92
CA TYR A 70 13.14 -4.68 -15.51
C TYR A 70 13.13 -6.02 -14.76
N ASP A 71 12.84 -7.14 -15.42
CA ASP A 71 12.90 -8.47 -14.82
C ASP A 71 14.30 -8.71 -14.21
N GLY A 72 14.31 -9.23 -12.98
CA GLY A 72 15.53 -9.47 -12.18
C GLY A 72 16.17 -8.21 -11.59
N LYS A 73 15.58 -7.02 -11.73
CA LYS A 73 16.11 -5.78 -11.14
C LYS A 73 15.59 -5.57 -9.72
N VAL A 74 16.44 -5.00 -8.86
CA VAL A 74 16.10 -4.72 -7.47
C VAL A 74 15.50 -3.32 -7.34
N PHE A 75 14.36 -3.24 -6.68
CA PHE A 75 13.69 -1.98 -6.37
C PHE A 75 13.53 -1.80 -4.87
N ASN A 76 13.53 -0.55 -4.43
CA ASN A 76 12.88 -0.16 -3.18
C ASN A 76 11.44 0.26 -3.50
N ILE A 77 10.48 -0.53 -3.03
CA ILE A 77 9.04 -0.41 -3.29
C ILE A 77 8.39 0.23 -2.07
N THR A 78 7.59 1.27 -2.29
CA THR A 78 6.65 1.78 -1.28
C THR A 78 5.24 1.42 -1.71
N TYR A 79 4.46 0.84 -0.80
CA TYR A 79 3.11 0.35 -1.10
C TYR A 79 2.15 0.60 0.06
N LYS A 80 0.87 0.46 -0.21
CA LYS A 80 -0.22 0.45 0.77
C LYS A 80 -1.16 -0.72 0.49
N ILE A 81 -1.98 -1.04 1.49
CA ILE A 81 -3.08 -2.00 1.35
C ILE A 81 -4.36 -1.21 1.45
N GLU A 82 -5.19 -1.30 0.42
CA GLU A 82 -6.52 -0.69 0.35
C GLU A 82 -7.60 -1.76 0.50
N SER A 83 -8.74 -1.40 1.07
CA SER A 83 -9.90 -2.29 1.09
C SER A 83 -10.88 -1.85 0.00
N GLU A 84 -11.17 -2.76 -0.93
CA GLU A 84 -12.13 -2.55 -2.02
C GLU A 84 -13.30 -3.51 -1.87
N LYS A 85 -14.43 -3.18 -2.50
CA LYS A 85 -15.61 -4.05 -2.51
C LYS A 85 -15.69 -4.83 -3.80
N ASP A 86 -16.02 -6.11 -3.70
CA ASP A 86 -16.29 -6.96 -4.87
C ASP A 86 -17.73 -6.78 -5.39
N GLU A 87 -18.12 -7.62 -6.35
CA GLU A 87 -19.45 -7.61 -6.97
C GLU A 87 -20.59 -8.01 -5.99
N PHE A 88 -20.26 -8.56 -4.83
CA PHE A 88 -21.18 -8.98 -3.77
C PHE A 88 -21.17 -8.02 -2.56
N ASP A 89 -20.56 -6.83 -2.68
CA ASP A 89 -20.38 -5.85 -1.61
C ASP A 89 -19.46 -6.32 -0.46
N GLU A 90 -18.67 -7.38 -0.66
CA GLU A 90 -17.70 -7.88 0.31
C GLU A 90 -16.35 -7.17 0.19
N TYR A 91 -15.76 -6.80 1.34
CA TYR A 91 -14.46 -6.12 1.35
C TYR A 91 -13.30 -7.11 1.19
N TYR A 92 -12.36 -6.79 0.32
CA TYR A 92 -11.10 -7.50 0.14
C TYR A 92 -9.92 -6.53 0.08
N ASP A 93 -8.72 -7.04 0.40
CA ASP A 93 -7.49 -6.26 0.41
C ASP A 93 -6.87 -6.21 -0.99
N VAL A 94 -6.39 -5.01 -1.36
CA VAL A 94 -5.72 -4.71 -2.62
C VAL A 94 -4.39 -4.05 -2.30
N TRP A 95 -3.30 -4.64 -2.79
CA TRP A 95 -1.93 -4.18 -2.59
C TRP A 95 -1.54 -3.24 -3.74
N VAL A 96 -1.27 -1.99 -3.37
CA VAL A 96 -1.06 -0.89 -4.33
C VAL A 96 0.34 -0.34 -4.19
N ILE A 97 1.13 -0.44 -5.26
CA ILE A 97 2.43 0.22 -5.35
C ILE A 97 2.21 1.72 -5.56
N VAL A 98 2.78 2.54 -4.68
CA VAL A 98 2.66 4.01 -4.75
C VAL A 98 3.99 4.70 -5.10
N LYS A 99 5.11 3.98 -5.00
CA LYS A 99 6.42 4.47 -5.42
C LYS A 99 7.37 3.31 -5.64
N VAL A 100 8.26 3.45 -6.62
CA VAL A 100 9.42 2.58 -6.79
C VAL A 100 10.69 3.41 -6.98
N ALA A 101 11.83 2.87 -6.58
CA ALA A 101 13.15 3.38 -6.91
C ALA A 101 14.06 2.20 -7.28
N LEU A 102 14.61 2.23 -8.49
CA LEU A 102 15.60 1.24 -8.93
C LEU A 102 16.90 1.41 -8.12
N LEU A 103 17.47 0.29 -7.66
CA LEU A 103 18.73 0.26 -6.90
C LEU A 103 19.94 -0.09 -7.77
#